data_AF-A0A841JTN8-F1
#
_entry.id   AF-A0A841JTN8-F1
#
_cell.length_a   1.000
_cell.length_b   1.000
_cell.length_c   1.000
_cell.angle_alpha   90.00
_cell.angle_beta   90.00
_cell.angle_gamma   90.00
#
_symmetry.space_group_name_H-M   'P 1'
#
loop_
_entity.id
_entity.type
_entity.pdbx_description
1 polymer ?
#
loop_
_entity_poly.entity_id
_entity_poly.type
_entity_poly.pdbx_seq_one_letter_code
_entity_poly.pdbx_strand_id
1 'polypeptide(L)'
;MAYEERMEPMLPRPKKTRDLALSLVASEADPSTASRQTQPATVRVYERLRRQLSAPVGVDGFQALASRALALAKSESPQLSAVQLTANGDLRGLDEVESQTDSDEAGEAGIVLIAQLLGLFLTFLGEATTLRLIEDLRLQADVRTEPDATTAGTTGSAPDGTAMAAAFEDLLVEIDRLRSVSERIESLVDKHPGMEDGLVSVAGNIRNIATVLDVFTLIRSKAGDSEEDAPNPQAKGYVN
;
A
#
# COMPACT_ATOMS: atom_id res chain seq x y z
N MET A 1 -27.97 -12.67 -33.27
CA MET A 1 -26.71 -11.96 -32.98
C MET A 1 -27.02 -10.96 -31.89
N ALA A 2 -26.93 -11.34 -30.61
CA ALA A 2 -25.72 -11.54 -29.82
C ALA A 2 -25.06 -10.20 -29.44
N TYR A 3 -25.50 -9.63 -28.31
CA TYR A 3 -24.71 -8.78 -27.44
C TYR A 3 -25.16 -9.06 -26.01
N GLU A 4 -24.75 -10.21 -25.47
CA GLU A 4 -24.54 -10.34 -24.02
C GLU A 4 -23.28 -9.53 -23.71
N GLU A 5 -23.44 -8.21 -23.56
CA GLU A 5 -22.48 -7.46 -22.76
C GLU A 5 -22.54 -8.04 -21.36
N ARG A 6 -21.49 -8.78 -21.02
CA ARG A 6 -21.18 -9.20 -19.66
C ARG A 6 -21.17 -7.95 -18.78
N MET A 7 -22.32 -7.62 -18.21
CA MET A 7 -22.41 -6.85 -16.99
C MET A 7 -21.72 -7.70 -15.94
N GLU A 8 -20.42 -7.52 -15.76
CA GLU A 8 -19.81 -7.87 -14.49
C GLU A 8 -20.63 -7.12 -13.43
N PRO A 9 -21.32 -7.82 -12.53
CA PRO A 9 -22.14 -7.16 -11.53
C PRO A 9 -21.19 -6.27 -10.76
N MET A 10 -21.46 -4.97 -10.78
CA MET A 10 -20.71 -3.95 -10.07
C MET A 10 -20.82 -4.25 -8.58
N LEU A 11 -20.00 -5.18 -8.10
CA LEU A 11 -19.96 -5.63 -6.72
C LEU A 11 -19.69 -4.37 -5.89
N PRO A 12 -20.51 -4.08 -4.87
CA PRO A 12 -20.25 -2.96 -3.97
C PRO A 12 -18.79 -3.02 -3.54
N ARG A 13 -18.05 -1.91 -3.63
CA ARG A 13 -16.63 -1.84 -3.20
C ARG A 13 -16.37 -2.50 -1.83
N PRO A 14 -17.29 -2.44 -0.84
CA PRO A 14 -17.15 -3.19 0.41
C PRO A 14 -17.05 -4.71 0.24
N LYS A 15 -17.78 -5.31 -0.73
CA LYS A 15 -17.74 -6.75 -0.98
C LYS A 15 -16.42 -7.17 -1.65
N LYS A 16 -15.97 -6.42 -2.65
CA LYS A 16 -14.70 -6.70 -3.36
C LYS A 16 -13.50 -6.65 -2.40
N THR A 17 -13.43 -5.65 -1.54
CA THR A 17 -12.33 -5.49 -0.56
C THR A 17 -12.35 -6.58 0.51
N ARG A 18 -13.54 -7.01 0.93
CA ARG A 18 -13.74 -8.12 1.85
C ARG A 18 -13.35 -9.47 1.23
N ASP A 19 -13.71 -9.74 -0.02
CA ASP A 19 -13.31 -10.97 -0.72
C ASP A 19 -11.79 -11.06 -0.89
N LEU A 20 -11.13 -9.94 -1.18
CA LEU A 20 -9.67 -9.85 -1.23
C LEU A 20 -9.02 -10.10 0.13
N ALA A 21 -9.58 -9.50 1.20
CA ALA A 21 -9.11 -9.73 2.57
C ALA A 21 -9.24 -11.20 2.97
N LEU A 22 -10.40 -11.82 2.71
CA LEU A 22 -10.64 -13.24 2.95
C LEU A 22 -9.64 -14.13 2.20
N SER A 23 -9.38 -13.81 0.93
CA SER A 23 -8.42 -14.56 0.12
C SER A 23 -6.98 -14.44 0.64
N LEU A 24 -6.56 -13.27 1.12
CA LEU A 24 -5.24 -13.07 1.73
C LEU A 24 -5.11 -13.84 3.04
N VAL A 25 -6.12 -13.77 3.90
CA VAL A 25 -6.13 -14.49 5.18
C VAL A 25 -6.10 -16.00 4.95
N ALA A 26 -6.85 -16.51 3.97
CA ALA A 26 -6.83 -17.91 3.58
C ALA A 26 -5.44 -18.36 3.09
N SER A 27 -4.72 -17.52 2.35
CA SER A 27 -3.34 -17.84 1.91
C SER A 27 -2.32 -17.92 3.06
N GLU A 28 -2.56 -17.22 4.17
CA GLU A 28 -1.73 -17.33 5.38
C GLU A 28 -2.16 -18.48 6.30
N ALA A 29 -3.35 -19.05 6.11
CA ALA A 29 -3.90 -20.13 6.94
C ALA A 29 -3.46 -21.53 6.49
N ASP A 30 -2.62 -21.64 5.45
CA ASP A 30 -2.17 -22.93 4.92
C ASP A 30 -1.42 -23.76 5.99
N PRO A 31 -1.84 -25.03 6.23
CA PRO A 31 -1.30 -25.88 7.29
C PRO A 31 0.19 -26.19 7.18
N SER A 32 0.79 -26.00 6.01
CA SER A 32 2.25 -26.12 5.78
C SER A 32 3.07 -25.08 6.56
N THR A 33 2.47 -23.96 6.96
CA THR A 33 3.10 -22.89 7.76
C THR A 33 2.57 -22.83 9.21
N ALA A 34 1.43 -23.48 9.48
CA ALA A 34 0.69 -23.39 10.74
C ALA A 34 1.39 -24.04 11.94
N SER A 35 2.28 -25.03 11.74
CA SER A 35 2.98 -25.70 12.85
C SER A 35 4.03 -24.83 13.56
N ARG A 36 4.34 -23.64 13.01
CA ARG A 36 5.48 -22.81 13.41
C ARG A 36 5.11 -21.41 13.92
N GLN A 37 3.82 -21.05 13.91
CA GLN A 37 3.40 -19.65 14.10
C GLN A 37 2.22 -19.56 15.08
N THR A 38 2.46 -18.91 16.22
CA THR A 38 1.50 -18.77 17.34
C THR A 38 0.47 -17.65 17.13
N GLN A 39 0.67 -16.76 16.15
CA GLN A 39 -0.20 -15.60 15.92
C GLN A 39 -1.39 -15.95 15.01
N PRO A 40 -2.50 -15.19 15.05
CA PRO A 40 -3.58 -15.31 14.08
C PRO A 40 -3.18 -14.91 12.65
N ALA A 41 -3.89 -15.43 11.63
CA ALA A 41 -3.56 -15.21 10.21
C ALA A 41 -3.70 -13.75 9.75
N THR A 42 -4.72 -13.05 10.23
CA THR A 42 -5.01 -11.62 10.01
C THR A 42 -3.90 -10.71 10.54
N VAL A 43 -3.39 -10.96 11.76
CA VAL A 43 -2.23 -10.23 12.32
C VAL A 43 -1.02 -10.37 11.39
N ARG A 44 -0.79 -11.57 10.83
CA ARG A 44 0.30 -11.79 9.86
C ARG A 44 0.10 -11.04 8.55
N VAL A 45 -1.12 -11.07 8.00
CA VAL A 45 -1.44 -10.32 6.78
C VAL A 45 -1.20 -8.82 7.02
N TYR A 46 -1.64 -8.28 8.16
CA TYR A 46 -1.41 -6.89 8.51
C TYR A 46 0.09 -6.55 8.59
N GLU A 47 0.89 -7.38 9.29
CA GLU A 47 2.33 -7.17 9.40
C GLU A 47 3.06 -7.27 8.06
N ARG A 48 2.61 -8.15 7.15
CA ARG A 48 3.16 -8.20 5.80
C ARG A 48 2.82 -6.95 5.00
N LEU A 49 1.56 -6.49 5.04
CA LEU A 49 1.13 -5.25 4.41
C LEU A 49 1.96 -4.07 4.95
N ARG A 50 2.14 -4.00 6.26
CA ARG A 50 3.00 -3.00 6.90
C ARG A 50 4.42 -3.07 6.39
N ARG A 51 5.07 -4.24 6.37
CA ARG A 51 6.46 -4.38 5.91
C ARG A 51 6.63 -3.99 4.45
N GLN A 52 5.71 -4.43 3.59
CA GLN A 52 5.73 -4.12 2.17
C GLN A 52 5.51 -2.63 1.90
N LEU A 53 4.72 -1.96 2.73
CA LEU A 53 4.33 -0.56 2.51
C LEU A 53 5.14 0.45 3.33
N SER A 54 5.77 0.04 4.44
CA SER A 54 6.63 0.93 5.22
C SER A 54 7.90 1.29 4.47
N ALA A 55 8.40 0.42 3.59
CA ALA A 55 9.53 0.72 2.71
C ALA A 55 9.22 1.83 1.67
N PRO A 56 8.10 1.78 0.92
CA PRO A 56 7.75 2.81 -0.05
C PRO A 56 7.01 4.04 0.51
N VAL A 57 6.19 3.90 1.56
CA VAL A 57 5.32 4.98 2.09
C VAL A 57 5.91 5.63 3.36
N GLY A 58 6.89 4.98 3.98
CA GLY A 58 7.41 5.36 5.29
C GLY A 58 6.47 4.95 6.43
N VAL A 59 7.01 4.90 7.64
CA VAL A 59 6.29 4.47 8.84
C VAL A 59 5.12 5.40 9.15
N ASP A 60 5.33 6.72 9.07
CA ASP A 60 4.29 7.72 9.36
C ASP A 60 3.12 7.66 8.37
N GLY A 61 3.43 7.46 7.08
CA GLY A 61 2.40 7.37 6.03
C GLY A 61 1.59 6.08 6.14
N PHE A 62 2.25 4.95 6.43
CA PHE A 62 1.53 3.71 6.74
C PHE A 62 0.69 3.84 8.03
N GLN A 63 1.23 4.49 9.07
CA GLN A 63 0.52 4.72 10.33
C GLN A 63 -0.75 5.57 10.10
N ALA A 64 -0.68 6.62 9.28
CA ALA A 64 -1.84 7.43 8.94
C ALA A 64 -2.94 6.58 8.25
N LEU A 65 -2.57 5.75 7.27
CA LEU A 65 -3.49 4.84 6.57
C LEU A 65 -4.08 3.78 7.52
N ALA A 66 -3.24 3.16 8.34
CA ALA A 66 -3.67 2.18 9.33
C ALA A 66 -4.59 2.79 10.38
N SER A 67 -4.34 4.03 10.82
CA SER A 67 -5.20 4.72 11.79
C SER A 67 -6.59 4.99 11.21
N ARG A 68 -6.65 5.38 9.93
CA ARG A 68 -7.90 5.61 9.21
C ARG A 68 -8.66 4.30 8.99
N ALA A 69 -7.96 3.26 8.53
CA ALA A 69 -8.54 1.93 8.35
C ALA A 69 -9.10 1.39 9.67
N LEU A 70 -8.36 1.54 10.77
CA LEU A 70 -8.79 1.12 12.11
C LEU A 70 -9.99 1.92 12.60
N ALA A 71 -10.06 3.22 12.35
CA ALA A 71 -11.23 4.03 12.71
C ALA A 71 -12.49 3.57 11.96
N LEU A 72 -12.36 3.27 10.66
CA LEU A 72 -13.46 2.72 9.85
C LEU A 72 -13.86 1.32 10.33
N ALA A 73 -12.88 0.46 10.58
CA ALA A 73 -13.12 -0.89 11.06
C ALA A 73 -13.80 -0.91 12.44
N LYS A 74 -13.43 -0.01 13.36
CA LYS A 74 -14.10 0.16 14.66
C LYS A 74 -15.56 0.59 14.54
N SER A 75 -15.89 1.37 13.51
CA SER A 75 -17.28 1.78 13.25
C SER A 75 -18.15 0.64 12.73
N GLU A 76 -17.54 -0.37 12.09
CA GLU A 76 -18.21 -1.53 11.52
C GLU A 76 -18.22 -2.73 12.48
N SER A 77 -17.14 -2.93 13.24
CA SER A 77 -17.00 -3.98 14.25
C SER A 77 -16.56 -3.39 15.61
N PRO A 78 -17.49 -3.24 16.57
CA PRO A 78 -17.19 -2.71 17.90
C PRO A 78 -16.17 -3.55 18.70
N GLN A 79 -15.97 -4.81 18.34
CA GLN A 79 -14.98 -5.70 18.96
C GLN A 79 -13.54 -5.17 18.80
N LEU A 80 -13.28 -4.41 17.72
CA LEU A 80 -11.98 -3.78 17.49
C LEU A 80 -11.71 -2.56 18.38
N SER A 81 -12.68 -2.12 19.20
CA SER A 81 -12.53 -0.90 20.02
C SER A 81 -11.28 -0.91 20.91
N ALA A 82 -10.92 -2.07 21.45
CA ALA A 82 -9.72 -2.30 22.27
C ALA A 82 -8.41 -2.30 21.48
N VAL A 83 -8.45 -2.50 20.15
CA VAL A 83 -7.26 -2.53 19.29
C VAL A 83 -6.67 -1.13 19.18
N GLN A 84 -5.36 -1.02 19.37
CA GLN A 84 -4.62 0.23 19.32
C GLN A 84 -3.50 0.15 18.29
N LEU A 85 -3.21 1.29 17.67
CA LEU A 85 -2.09 1.45 16.75
C LEU A 85 -0.93 2.14 17.50
N THR A 86 0.27 1.58 17.38
CA THR A 86 1.49 2.18 17.95
C THR A 86 2.10 3.23 17.02
N ALA A 87 3.07 3.99 17.52
CA ALA A 87 3.82 4.96 16.72
C ALA A 87 4.58 4.34 15.53
N ASN A 88 4.92 3.05 15.60
CA ASN A 88 5.61 2.35 14.51
C ASN A 88 4.62 1.70 13.52
N GLY A 89 3.31 1.90 13.71
CA GLY A 89 2.28 1.24 12.94
C GLY A 89 2.03 -0.23 13.32
N ASP A 90 2.57 -0.75 14.43
CA ASP A 90 2.17 -2.07 14.94
C ASP A 90 0.76 -2.01 15.54
N LEU A 91 0.00 -3.10 15.43
CA LEU A 91 -1.27 -3.28 16.14
C LEU A 91 -1.05 -3.99 17.48
N ARG A 92 -1.72 -3.49 18.52
CA ARG A 92 -1.86 -4.15 19.83
C ARG A 92 -3.33 -4.44 20.11
N GLY A 93 -3.65 -5.57 20.72
CA GLY A 93 -5.05 -5.91 21.04
C GLY A 93 -5.73 -6.79 19.99
N LEU A 94 -5.14 -6.97 18.80
CA LEU A 94 -5.80 -7.68 17.70
C LEU A 94 -5.73 -9.20 17.90
N ASP A 95 -4.61 -9.71 18.40
CA ASP A 95 -4.42 -11.12 18.69
C ASP A 95 -5.32 -11.60 19.84
N GLU A 96 -5.56 -10.77 20.85
CA GLU A 96 -6.47 -11.10 21.93
C GLU A 96 -7.94 -11.08 21.48
N VAL A 97 -8.33 -10.13 20.63
CA VAL A 97 -9.69 -10.06 20.06
C VAL A 97 -10.00 -11.32 19.24
N GLU A 98 -9.03 -11.82 18.49
CA GLU A 98 -9.23 -12.97 17.60
C GLU A 98 -9.17 -14.31 18.33
N SER A 99 -8.41 -14.39 19.43
CA SER A 99 -8.32 -15.58 20.28
C SER A 99 -9.56 -15.79 21.15
N GLN A 100 -10.39 -14.76 21.35
CA GLN A 100 -11.61 -14.82 22.16
C GLN A 100 -12.85 -15.29 21.38
N THR A 101 -12.76 -15.39 20.06
CA THR A 101 -13.84 -15.83 19.16
C THR A 101 -13.73 -17.34 18.89
N ASP A 102 -14.76 -18.10 19.29
CA ASP A 102 -14.85 -19.54 19.01
C ASP A 102 -15.00 -19.82 17.49
N SER A 103 -14.08 -20.63 16.96
CA SER A 103 -14.00 -21.41 15.70
C SER A 103 -14.53 -20.86 14.37
N ASP A 104 -15.71 -20.25 14.30
CA ASP A 104 -16.38 -19.96 13.02
C ASP A 104 -16.42 -18.45 12.67
N GLU A 105 -16.24 -17.57 13.67
CA GLU A 105 -16.07 -16.11 13.51
C GLU A 105 -14.63 -15.64 13.81
N ALA A 106 -13.72 -16.58 14.08
CA ALA A 106 -12.34 -16.29 14.43
C ALA A 106 -11.64 -15.51 13.30
N GLY A 107 -11.30 -14.25 13.59
CA GLY A 107 -10.65 -13.35 12.63
C GLY A 107 -11.59 -12.46 11.82
N GLU A 108 -12.91 -12.54 12.00
CA GLU A 108 -13.88 -11.67 11.30
C GLU A 108 -13.60 -10.18 11.53
N ALA A 109 -13.30 -9.81 12.77
CA ALA A 109 -12.90 -8.46 13.13
C ALA A 109 -11.59 -8.03 12.42
N GLY A 110 -10.59 -8.91 12.34
CA GLY A 110 -9.35 -8.64 11.60
C GLY A 110 -9.55 -8.57 10.08
N ILE A 111 -10.44 -9.38 9.52
CA ILE A 111 -10.82 -9.34 8.10
C ILE A 111 -11.46 -7.99 7.76
N VAL A 112 -12.34 -7.46 8.62
CA VAL A 112 -12.91 -6.12 8.45
C VAL A 112 -11.81 -5.06 8.42
N LEU A 113 -10.83 -5.13 9.33
CA LEU A 113 -9.69 -4.20 9.34
C LEU A 113 -8.87 -4.26 8.04
N ILE A 114 -8.53 -5.46 7.58
CA ILE A 114 -7.76 -5.66 6.34
C ILE A 114 -8.58 -5.16 5.14
N ALA A 115 -9.88 -5.45 5.09
CA ALA A 115 -10.76 -4.98 4.02
C ALA A 115 -10.81 -3.45 3.95
N GLN A 116 -10.93 -2.77 5.10
CA GLN A 116 -10.89 -1.30 5.15
C GLN A 116 -9.54 -0.75 4.66
N LEU A 117 -8.43 -1.40 5.04
CA LEU A 117 -7.09 -1.00 4.60
C LEU A 117 -6.92 -1.17 3.07
N LEU A 118 -7.36 -2.31 2.51
CA LEU A 118 -7.38 -2.53 1.07
C LEU A 118 -8.30 -1.55 0.34
N GLY A 119 -9.43 -1.18 0.94
CA GLY A 119 -10.34 -0.16 0.38
C GLY A 119 -9.67 1.21 0.26
N LEU A 120 -8.84 1.59 1.22
CA LEU A 120 -8.02 2.80 1.13
C LEU A 120 -6.98 2.67 0.02
N PHE A 121 -6.32 1.53 -0.14
CA PHE A 121 -5.37 1.32 -1.24
C PHE A 121 -6.05 1.38 -2.62
N LEU A 122 -7.22 0.76 -2.79
CA LEU A 122 -7.99 0.89 -4.03
C LEU A 122 -8.32 2.35 -4.34
N THR A 123 -8.57 3.16 -3.30
CA THR A 123 -8.93 4.58 -3.45
C THR A 123 -7.72 5.47 -3.75
N PHE A 124 -6.57 5.21 -3.13
CA PHE A 124 -5.38 6.07 -3.25
C PHE A 124 -4.37 5.61 -4.29
N LEU A 125 -4.18 4.30 -4.45
CA LEU A 125 -3.22 3.70 -5.38
C LEU A 125 -3.86 3.23 -6.69
N GLY A 126 -5.18 3.06 -6.68
CA GLY A 126 -5.92 2.47 -7.79
C GLY A 126 -5.92 0.94 -7.79
N GLU A 127 -6.77 0.36 -8.63
CA GLU A 127 -7.02 -1.08 -8.69
C GLU A 127 -5.79 -1.87 -9.15
N ALA A 128 -5.15 -1.48 -10.26
CA ALA A 128 -4.01 -2.21 -10.82
C ALA A 128 -2.85 -2.32 -9.83
N THR A 129 -2.51 -1.22 -9.16
CA THR A 129 -1.44 -1.16 -8.15
C THR A 129 -1.78 -2.03 -6.94
N THR A 130 -3.02 -1.97 -6.47
CA THR A 130 -3.44 -2.75 -5.30
C THR A 130 -3.47 -4.24 -5.59
N LEU A 131 -3.92 -4.65 -6.78
CA LEU A 131 -3.92 -6.07 -7.17
C LEU A 131 -2.48 -6.62 -7.31
N ARG A 132 -1.56 -5.83 -7.87
CA ARG A 132 -0.14 -6.22 -7.97
C ARG A 132 0.50 -6.40 -6.59
N LEU A 133 0.22 -5.49 -5.65
CA LEU A 133 0.66 -5.64 -4.25
C LEU A 133 0.14 -6.94 -3.61
N ILE A 134 -1.14 -7.27 -3.84
CA ILE A 134 -1.75 -8.51 -3.33
C ILE A 134 -1.09 -9.75 -3.94
N GLU A 135 -0.78 -9.72 -5.23
CA GLU A 135 -0.07 -10.79 -5.91
C GLU A 135 1.36 -10.98 -5.37
N ASP A 136 2.11 -9.88 -5.20
CA ASP A 136 3.45 -9.89 -4.60
C ASP A 136 3.44 -10.46 -3.16
N LEU A 137 2.40 -10.14 -2.37
CA LEU A 137 2.21 -10.68 -1.01
C LEU A 137 1.95 -12.19 -1.00
N ARG A 138 1.20 -12.70 -1.99
CA ARG A 138 0.94 -14.13 -2.16
C ARG A 138 2.22 -14.88 -2.57
N LEU A 139 2.98 -14.35 -3.51
CA LEU A 139 4.24 -14.96 -3.96
C LEU A 139 5.27 -15.07 -2.83
N GLN A 140 5.31 -14.10 -1.91
CA GLN A 140 6.18 -14.18 -0.73
C GLN A 140 5.75 -15.21 0.31
N ALA A 141 4.50 -15.68 0.29
CA ALA A 141 4.10 -16.83 1.10
C ALA A 141 4.75 -18.13 0.59
N ASP A 142 4.97 -18.24 -0.72
CA ASP A 142 5.47 -19.43 -1.40
C ASP A 142 7.02 -19.54 -1.41
N VAL A 143 7.72 -18.39 -1.43
CA VAL A 143 9.21 -18.33 -1.55
C VAL A 143 9.95 -18.58 -0.23
N ARG A 144 9.27 -18.87 0.88
CA ARG A 144 9.93 -19.04 2.20
C ARG A 144 10.56 -20.41 2.47
N THR A 145 10.81 -21.21 1.44
CA THR A 145 11.63 -22.42 1.55
C THR A 145 12.83 -22.32 0.62
N GLU A 146 14.02 -22.46 1.23
CA GLU A 146 15.39 -22.54 0.66
C GLU A 146 16.25 -21.27 0.88
N PRO A 147 17.02 -21.23 1.98
CA PRO A 147 18.25 -20.46 2.07
C PRO A 147 19.42 -21.36 1.63
N ASP A 148 19.88 -21.27 0.38
CA ASP A 148 21.32 -21.23 0.09
C ASP A 148 21.66 -20.94 -1.39
N ALA A 149 22.80 -20.29 -1.55
CA ALA A 149 23.72 -20.34 -2.69
C ALA A 149 23.35 -19.74 -4.08
N THR A 150 24.10 -18.65 -4.37
CA THR A 150 24.88 -18.44 -5.61
C THR A 150 24.24 -17.66 -6.77
N THR A 151 24.79 -16.46 -6.92
CA THR A 151 24.89 -15.60 -8.12
C THR A 151 25.02 -16.34 -9.46
N ALA A 152 24.27 -15.90 -10.49
CA ALA A 152 24.82 -15.50 -11.80
C ALA A 152 23.74 -14.94 -12.75
N GLY A 153 23.97 -13.70 -13.18
CA GLY A 153 23.69 -13.13 -14.51
C GLY A 153 22.42 -13.47 -15.29
N THR A 154 21.63 -12.43 -15.58
CA THR A 154 21.03 -12.26 -16.91
C THR A 154 20.96 -10.76 -17.21
N THR A 155 21.81 -10.33 -18.12
CA THR A 155 21.77 -9.04 -18.80
C THR A 155 20.47 -8.89 -19.58
N GLY A 156 19.71 -7.82 -19.32
CA GLY A 156 18.51 -7.45 -20.07
C GLY A 156 18.48 -5.96 -20.33
N SER A 157 19.02 -5.57 -21.49
CA SER A 157 18.77 -4.36 -22.28
C SER A 157 18.15 -3.15 -21.56
N ALA A 158 18.93 -2.09 -21.41
CA ALA A 158 18.41 -0.73 -21.28
C ALA A 158 17.81 -0.28 -22.62
N PRO A 159 16.52 0.02 -22.64
CA PRO A 159 16.06 1.24 -23.25
C PRO A 159 15.38 2.09 -22.16
N ASP A 160 15.55 3.40 -22.25
CA ASP A 160 14.62 4.38 -21.69
C ASP A 160 14.98 5.10 -20.37
N GLY A 161 16.25 5.46 -20.17
CA GLY A 161 16.59 6.51 -19.20
C GLY A 161 16.06 7.90 -19.62
N THR A 162 16.08 8.19 -20.93
CA THR A 162 15.75 9.52 -21.48
C THR A 162 14.26 9.79 -21.60
N ALA A 163 13.42 8.87 -22.11
CA ALA A 163 11.98 9.15 -22.16
C ALA A 163 11.34 9.06 -20.77
N MET A 164 11.94 8.29 -19.86
CA MET A 164 11.52 8.30 -18.48
C MET A 164 11.83 9.63 -17.78
N ALA A 165 12.99 10.24 -18.03
CA ALA A 165 13.29 11.60 -17.57
C ALA A 165 12.30 12.64 -18.13
N ALA A 166 11.93 12.54 -19.41
CA ALA A 166 10.92 13.40 -20.01
C ALA A 166 9.53 13.22 -19.35
N ALA A 167 9.13 11.98 -19.06
CA ALA A 167 7.90 11.70 -18.33
C ALA A 167 7.90 12.26 -16.90
N PHE A 168 9.08 12.38 -16.26
CA PHE A 168 9.21 13.02 -14.95
C PHE A 168 9.06 14.54 -15.01
N GLU A 169 9.64 15.19 -16.02
CA GLU A 169 9.42 16.62 -16.26
C GLU A 169 7.95 16.93 -16.56
N ASP A 170 7.31 16.11 -17.39
CA ASP A 170 5.87 16.20 -17.66
C ASP A 170 5.05 16.01 -16.36
N LEU A 171 5.49 15.11 -15.47
CA LEU A 171 4.85 14.90 -14.17
C LEU A 171 5.00 16.11 -13.24
N LEU A 172 6.17 16.75 -13.18
CA LEU A 172 6.38 17.98 -12.40
C LEU A 172 5.46 19.11 -12.86
N VAL A 173 5.30 19.28 -14.19
CA VAL A 173 4.36 20.24 -14.77
C VAL A 173 2.92 19.96 -14.33
N GLU A 174 2.52 18.69 -14.27
CA GLU A 174 1.17 18.32 -13.85
C GLU A 174 0.96 18.47 -12.34
N ILE A 175 1.98 18.24 -11.51
CA ILE A 175 1.95 18.52 -10.06
C ILE A 175 1.70 20.01 -9.80
N ASP A 176 2.39 20.88 -10.53
CA ASP A 176 2.19 22.33 -10.42
C ASP A 176 0.78 22.75 -10.87
N ARG A 177 0.24 22.09 -11.91
CA ARG A 177 -1.15 22.30 -12.33
C ARG A 177 -2.14 21.90 -11.25
N LEU A 178 -1.93 20.77 -10.57
CA LEU A 178 -2.78 20.36 -9.44
C LEU A 178 -2.74 21.39 -8.31
N ARG A 179 -1.56 21.92 -7.98
CA ARG A 179 -1.41 22.98 -6.95
C ARG A 179 -2.16 24.25 -7.35
N SER A 180 -2.04 24.68 -8.61
CA SER A 180 -2.80 25.82 -9.15
C SER A 180 -4.31 25.61 -9.12
N VAL A 181 -4.77 24.39 -9.43
CA VAL A 181 -6.20 24.04 -9.36
C VAL A 181 -6.72 24.07 -7.92
N SER A 182 -5.93 23.55 -6.97
CA SER A 182 -6.24 23.60 -5.54
C SER A 182 -6.45 25.05 -5.06
N GLU A 183 -5.51 25.95 -5.39
CA GLU A 183 -5.60 27.38 -5.04
C GLU A 183 -6.81 28.07 -5.70
N ARG A 184 -7.12 27.73 -6.96
CA ARG A 184 -8.28 28.28 -7.66
C ARG A 184 -9.60 27.82 -7.02
N ILE A 185 -9.71 26.56 -6.61
CA ILE A 185 -10.89 26.04 -5.90
C ILE A 185 -11.01 26.68 -4.53
N GLU A 186 -9.91 26.87 -3.81
CA GLU A 186 -9.90 27.54 -2.51
C GLU A 186 -10.34 29.01 -2.63
N SER A 187 -9.97 29.70 -3.72
CA SER A 187 -10.46 31.07 -3.99
C SER A 187 -11.97 31.19 -4.28
N LEU A 188 -12.65 30.06 -4.54
CA LEU A 188 -14.11 30.03 -4.72
C LEU A 188 -14.86 30.01 -3.38
N VAL A 189 -14.19 29.68 -2.27
CA VAL A 189 -14.76 29.67 -0.91
C VAL A 189 -15.35 31.04 -0.58
N ASP A 190 -14.59 32.11 -0.81
CA ASP A 190 -15.01 33.50 -0.58
C ASP A 190 -16.24 33.94 -1.41
N LYS A 191 -16.50 33.24 -2.52
CA LYS A 191 -17.60 33.56 -3.45
C LYS A 191 -18.85 32.72 -3.21
N HIS A 192 -18.73 31.61 -2.49
CA HIS A 192 -19.80 30.61 -2.33
C HIS A 192 -19.88 30.10 -0.87
N PRO A 193 -20.38 30.93 0.08
CA PRO A 193 -20.38 30.62 1.51
C PRO A 193 -21.26 29.40 1.90
N GLY A 194 -22.11 28.92 1.00
CA GLY A 194 -22.89 27.69 1.19
C GLY A 194 -22.15 26.39 0.84
N MET A 195 -20.90 26.47 0.37
CA MET A 195 -20.12 25.32 -0.13
C MET A 195 -18.70 25.27 0.45
N GLU A 196 -18.40 26.06 1.47
CA GLU A 196 -17.05 26.28 2.01
C GLU A 196 -16.35 24.97 2.40
N ASP A 197 -16.97 24.15 3.25
CA ASP A 197 -16.40 22.89 3.72
C ASP A 197 -16.09 21.92 2.57
N GLY A 198 -16.96 21.89 1.55
CA GLY A 198 -16.77 21.05 0.36
C GLY A 198 -15.62 21.54 -0.50
N LEU A 199 -15.53 22.84 -0.74
CA LEU A 199 -14.47 23.45 -1.57
C LEU A 199 -13.10 23.37 -0.88
N VAL A 200 -13.02 23.64 0.42
CA VAL A 200 -11.79 23.51 1.23
C VAL A 200 -11.31 22.06 1.27
N SER A 201 -12.22 21.10 1.47
CA SER A 201 -11.89 19.67 1.48
C SER A 201 -11.35 19.19 0.13
N VAL A 202 -11.99 19.58 -0.98
CA VAL A 202 -11.54 19.22 -2.34
C VAL A 202 -10.19 19.86 -2.66
N ALA A 203 -9.99 21.14 -2.34
CA ALA A 203 -8.71 21.82 -2.53
C ALA A 203 -7.59 21.16 -1.71
N GLY A 204 -7.86 20.79 -0.46
CA GLY A 204 -6.92 20.07 0.41
C GLY A 204 -6.55 18.69 -0.12
N ASN A 205 -7.51 17.93 -0.65
CA ASN A 205 -7.25 16.61 -1.25
C ASN A 205 -6.36 16.72 -2.49
N ILE A 206 -6.61 17.69 -3.36
CA ILE A 206 -5.78 17.94 -4.55
C ILE A 206 -4.35 18.32 -4.14
N ARG A 207 -4.18 19.14 -3.10
CA ARG A 207 -2.86 19.52 -2.55
C ARG A 207 -2.12 18.32 -1.96
N ASN A 208 -2.83 17.42 -1.28
CA ASN A 208 -2.24 16.18 -0.75
C ASN A 208 -1.77 15.25 -1.89
N ILE A 209 -2.55 15.11 -2.96
CA ILE A 209 -2.16 14.33 -4.15
C ILE A 209 -0.91 14.92 -4.80
N ALA A 210 -0.85 16.24 -5.00
CA ALA A 210 0.33 16.93 -5.52
C ALA A 210 1.57 16.67 -4.65
N THR A 211 1.41 16.69 -3.33
CA THR A 211 2.50 16.43 -2.37
C THR A 211 3.01 14.99 -2.45
N VAL A 212 2.12 14.00 -2.60
CA VAL A 212 2.53 12.60 -2.75
C VAL A 212 3.29 12.38 -4.07
N LEU A 213 2.88 13.05 -5.14
CA LEU A 213 3.57 12.99 -6.43
C LEU A 213 4.93 13.69 -6.39
N ASP A 214 5.08 14.79 -5.64
CA ASP A 214 6.38 15.44 -5.36
C ASP A 214 7.35 14.49 -4.64
N VAL A 215 6.85 13.66 -3.72
CA VAL A 215 7.68 12.65 -3.04
C VAL A 215 8.10 11.55 -4.03
N PHE A 216 7.23 11.15 -4.94
CA PHE A 216 7.54 10.16 -5.97
C PHE A 216 8.66 10.65 -6.93
N THR A 217 8.64 11.93 -7.32
CA THR A 217 9.68 12.53 -8.15
C THR A 217 11.02 12.65 -7.40
N LEU A 218 10.98 12.98 -6.09
CA LEU A 218 12.16 13.08 -5.23
C LEU A 218 12.86 11.72 -4.98
N ILE A 219 12.09 10.65 -4.73
CA ILE A 219 12.63 9.30 -4.53
C ILE A 219 13.34 8.80 -5.79
N ARG A 220 12.81 9.12 -6.97
CA ARG A 220 13.42 8.74 -8.25
C ARG A 220 14.69 9.54 -8.55
N SER A 221 14.69 10.85 -8.35
CA SER A 221 15.88 11.69 -8.56
C SER A 221 17.08 11.15 -7.78
N LYS A 222 16.87 10.74 -6.52
CA LYS A 222 17.92 10.14 -5.69
C LYS A 222 18.36 8.73 -6.13
N ALA A 223 17.47 7.96 -6.77
CA ALA A 223 17.79 6.65 -7.31
C ALA A 223 18.54 6.71 -8.66
N GLY A 224 18.41 7.80 -9.41
CA GLY A 224 19.16 8.04 -10.65
C GLY A 224 20.63 8.46 -10.43
N ASP A 225 20.92 9.15 -9.33
CA ASP A 225 22.27 9.63 -9.01
C ASP A 225 23.20 8.54 -8.43
N SER A 226 22.69 7.33 -8.17
CA SER A 226 23.44 6.26 -7.49
C SER A 226 24.20 5.31 -8.45
N GLU A 227 24.18 5.56 -9.76
CA GLU A 227 24.86 4.71 -10.77
C GLU A 227 26.17 5.29 -11.33
N GLU A 228 26.74 6.36 -10.75
CA GLU A 228 27.96 6.99 -11.30
C GLU A 228 29.15 7.17 -10.34
N ASP A 229 29.19 6.50 -9.18
CA ASP A 229 30.37 6.56 -8.31
C ASP A 229 30.78 5.19 -7.74
N ALA A 230 31.49 4.42 -8.56
CA ALA A 230 32.31 3.31 -8.09
C ALA A 230 33.77 3.56 -8.45
N PRO A 231 34.63 4.00 -7.50
CA PRO A 231 36.06 4.09 -7.73
C PRO A 231 36.67 2.69 -7.81
N ASN A 232 37.27 2.37 -8.98
CA ASN A 232 37.96 1.12 -9.26
C ASN A 232 39.11 0.87 -8.26
N PRO A 233 39.09 -0.19 -7.42
CA PRO A 233 40.20 -0.49 -6.53
C PRO A 233 41.29 -1.22 -7.32
N GLN A 234 42.35 -0.49 -7.68
CA GLN A 234 43.55 -1.09 -8.24
C GLN A 234 44.15 -2.12 -7.29
N ALA A 235 44.32 -3.32 -7.84
CA ALA A 235 44.86 -4.51 -7.23
C ALA A 235 46.27 -4.30 -6.64
N LYS A 236 46.40 -4.49 -5.32
CA LYS A 236 47.69 -4.78 -4.68
C LYS A 236 48.06 -6.23 -4.97
N GLY A 237 48.90 -6.44 -5.98
CA GLY A 237 49.65 -7.68 -6.16
C GLY A 237 50.87 -7.70 -5.24
N TYR A 238 50.89 -8.65 -4.31
CA TYR A 238 52.11 -9.16 -3.67
C TYR A 238 52.26 -10.61 -4.11
N VAL A 239 53.38 -11.00 -4.75
CA VAL A 239 54.09 -12.27 -4.48
C VAL A 239 55.56 -12.14 -4.95
N ASN A 240 56.48 -12.38 -3.99
CA ASN A 240 57.92 -12.74 -4.03
C ASN A 240 58.93 -11.91 -4.83
#